data_AF-A0A817EMM0-F1
#
_entry.id   AF-A0A817EMM0-F1
#
_cell.length_a   1.000
_cell.length_b   1.000
_cell.length_c   1.000
_cell.angle_alpha   90.00
_cell.angle_beta   90.00
_cell.angle_gamma   90.00
#
_symmetry.space_group_name_H-M   'P 1'
#
loop_
_entity.id
_entity.type
_entity.pdbx_description
1 polymer ?
#
loop_
_entity_poly.entity_id
_entity_poly.type
_entity_poly.pdbx_seq_one_letter_code
_entity_poly.pdbx_strand_id
1 'polypeptide(L)'
;MSEEVQIKGRTARQGDYGSYSMILLDKDVEKYQIECIDIENFRNGKPVRALALTTTENITESSKKYDSVYDLLDDRRTIFFKTKYEANKIYVEEARKRHKIGLKLLSSIKSGKIDAIRRILIEENKGVEGSSVSRTICLMDATGSMSHLLQKSKNTADIMFKRASTILNENNIDSDLFQIQFVVYRNYCCREDKILQHSP
;
A
#
# COMPACT_ATOMS: atom_id res chain seq x y z
N MET A 1 -9.00 -4.96 -16.62
CA MET A 1 -9.54 -5.19 -17.98
C MET A 1 -8.45 -5.64 -18.96
N SER A 2 -7.67 -6.67 -18.61
CA SER A 2 -6.97 -7.45 -19.65
C SER A 2 -7.98 -8.14 -20.56
N GLU A 3 -9.14 -8.49 -19.99
CA GLU A 3 -10.26 -9.15 -20.64
C GLU A 3 -10.92 -8.33 -21.76
N GLU A 4 -11.14 -7.02 -21.60
CA GLU A 4 -11.69 -6.16 -22.67
C GLU A 4 -10.79 -6.15 -23.92
N VAL A 5 -9.47 -5.99 -23.71
CA VAL A 5 -8.47 -6.02 -24.78
C VAL A 5 -8.40 -7.40 -25.43
N GLN A 6 -8.50 -8.47 -24.64
CA GLN A 6 -8.54 -9.84 -25.14
C GLN A 6 -9.82 -10.12 -25.94
N ILE A 7 -10.98 -9.63 -25.49
CA ILE A 7 -12.24 -9.77 -26.22
C ILE A 7 -12.13 -9.03 -27.55
N LYS A 8 -11.75 -7.75 -27.55
CA LYS A 8 -11.50 -6.97 -28.78
C LYS A 8 -10.58 -7.70 -29.76
N GLY A 9 -9.47 -8.24 -29.27
CA GLY A 9 -8.52 -9.00 -30.11
C GLY A 9 -9.05 -10.35 -30.61
N ARG A 10 -10.06 -10.93 -29.96
CA ARG A 10 -10.70 -12.19 -30.38
C ARG A 10 -11.90 -11.97 -31.30
N THR A 11 -12.61 -10.84 -31.20
CA THR A 11 -13.82 -10.56 -31.99
C THR A 11 -13.51 -10.14 -33.42
N ALA A 12 -12.34 -9.55 -33.68
CA ALA A 12 -11.87 -9.18 -35.02
C ALA A 12 -10.66 -10.06 -35.41
N ARG A 13 -10.91 -11.30 -35.83
CA ARG A 13 -9.86 -12.14 -36.45
C ARG A 13 -9.85 -11.87 -37.95
N GLN A 14 -8.65 -11.66 -38.53
CA GLN A 14 -8.42 -11.51 -39.98
C GLN A 14 -8.94 -10.24 -40.65
N GLY A 15 -8.93 -9.10 -39.95
CA GLY A 15 -9.16 -7.79 -40.59
C GLY A 15 -10.63 -7.43 -40.85
N ASP A 16 -11.57 -8.27 -40.41
CA ASP A 16 -13.00 -7.96 -40.44
C ASP A 16 -13.45 -7.09 -39.27
N TYR A 17 -14.50 -6.30 -39.51
CA TYR A 17 -15.16 -5.48 -38.50
C TYR A 17 -16.03 -6.36 -37.59
N GLY A 18 -15.63 -6.48 -36.31
CA GLY A 18 -16.42 -7.16 -35.28
C GLY A 18 -17.07 -6.17 -34.31
N SER A 19 -18.30 -6.45 -33.88
CA SER A 19 -18.95 -5.74 -32.77
C SER A 19 -18.85 -6.57 -31.48
N TYR A 20 -18.61 -5.92 -30.36
CA TYR A 20 -18.68 -6.54 -29.03
C TYR A 20 -19.46 -5.63 -28.09
N SER A 21 -20.10 -6.21 -27.09
CA SER A 21 -20.73 -5.50 -25.98
C SER A 21 -20.21 -6.07 -24.68
N MET A 22 -20.14 -5.24 -23.65
CA MET A 22 -19.71 -5.62 -22.32
C MET A 22 -20.79 -5.20 -21.33
N ILE A 23 -21.25 -6.15 -20.52
CA ILE A 23 -22.21 -5.90 -19.45
C ILE A 23 -21.40 -5.83 -18.16
N LEU A 24 -21.51 -4.71 -17.45
CA LEU A 24 -20.86 -4.48 -16.17
C LEU A 24 -21.93 -4.41 -15.08
N LEU A 25 -21.65 -4.99 -13.93
CA LEU A 25 -22.47 -4.86 -12.73
C LEU A 25 -22.06 -3.61 -11.97
N ASP A 26 -23.01 -2.87 -11.40
CA ASP A 26 -22.73 -1.62 -10.67
C ASP A 26 -21.68 -1.83 -9.56
N LYS A 27 -21.79 -2.93 -8.81
CA LYS A 27 -20.85 -3.34 -7.75
C LYS A 27 -19.40 -3.47 -8.23
N ASP A 28 -19.18 -3.88 -9.48
CA ASP A 28 -17.84 -4.07 -10.02
C ASP A 28 -17.17 -2.74 -10.42
N VAL A 29 -17.98 -1.69 -10.56
CA VAL A 29 -17.58 -0.36 -11.02
C VAL A 29 -17.39 0.60 -9.84
N GLU A 30 -18.01 0.33 -8.68
CA GLU A 30 -17.81 1.04 -7.40
C GLU A 30 -16.34 1.15 -6.99
N LYS A 31 -15.50 0.13 -7.29
CA LYS A 31 -14.06 0.17 -6.99
C LYS A 31 -13.30 1.31 -7.69
N TYR A 32 -13.89 1.87 -8.74
CA TYR A 32 -13.38 3.05 -9.46
C TYR A 32 -14.08 4.36 -9.00
N GLN A 33 -14.75 4.31 -7.85
CA GLN A 33 -15.51 5.42 -7.24
C GLN A 33 -16.68 5.92 -8.09
N ILE A 34 -17.26 5.03 -8.92
CA ILE A 34 -18.44 5.34 -9.71
C ILE A 34 -19.63 4.78 -8.94
N GLU A 35 -20.49 5.68 -8.48
CA GLU A 35 -21.70 5.32 -7.76
C GLU A 35 -22.90 5.22 -8.73
N CYS A 36 -23.98 4.56 -8.29
CA CYS A 36 -25.21 4.47 -9.08
C CYS A 36 -25.74 5.86 -9.49
N ILE A 37 -25.57 6.85 -8.61
CA ILE A 37 -25.94 8.25 -8.83
C ILE A 37 -25.16 8.86 -10.00
N ASP A 38 -23.88 8.53 -10.17
CA ASP A 38 -23.06 9.02 -11.28
C ASP A 38 -23.58 8.47 -12.63
N ILE A 39 -24.01 7.21 -12.66
CA ILE A 39 -24.56 6.54 -13.84
C ILE A 39 -25.94 7.13 -14.20
N GLU A 40 -26.79 7.37 -13.21
CA GLU A 40 -28.08 8.03 -13.40
C GLU A 40 -27.94 9.46 -13.88
N ASN A 41 -26.99 10.21 -13.32
CA ASN A 41 -26.68 11.58 -13.76
C ASN A 41 -26.21 11.59 -15.22
N PHE A 42 -25.35 10.65 -15.62
CA PHE A 42 -24.95 10.49 -17.01
C PHE A 42 -26.15 10.20 -17.93
N ARG A 43 -27.00 9.23 -17.57
CA ARG A 43 -28.20 8.87 -18.36
C ARG A 43 -29.16 10.04 -18.53
N ASN A 44 -29.24 10.91 -17.53
CA ASN A 44 -30.08 12.10 -17.53
C ASN A 44 -29.41 13.33 -18.18
N GLY A 45 -28.21 13.18 -18.77
CA GLY A 45 -27.46 14.26 -19.40
C GLY A 45 -26.95 15.33 -18.43
N LYS A 46 -26.96 15.04 -17.13
CA LYS A 46 -26.46 15.92 -16.07
C LYS A 46 -24.94 15.76 -15.93
N PRO A 47 -24.23 16.81 -15.47
CA PRO A 47 -22.82 16.68 -15.20
C PRO A 47 -22.58 15.62 -14.12
N VAL A 48 -21.54 14.80 -14.35
CA VAL A 48 -21.11 13.78 -13.40
C VAL A 48 -19.95 14.36 -12.59
N ARG A 49 -19.83 13.93 -11.33
CA ARG A 49 -18.72 14.34 -10.46
C ARG A 49 -17.40 13.94 -11.13
N ALA A 50 -16.52 14.91 -11.37
CA ALA A 50 -15.18 14.65 -11.84
C ALA A 50 -14.22 14.62 -10.65
N LEU A 51 -13.44 13.55 -10.54
CA LEU A 51 -12.30 13.51 -9.64
C LEU A 51 -11.11 14.10 -10.39
N ALA A 52 -10.76 15.35 -10.11
CA ALA A 52 -9.49 15.90 -10.56
C ALA A 52 -8.41 15.51 -9.53
N LEU A 53 -7.37 14.80 -9.99
CA LEU A 53 -6.11 14.64 -9.26
C LEU A 53 -5.34 15.97 -9.37
N THR A 54 -5.57 16.91 -8.46
CA THR A 54 -4.63 18.01 -8.25
C THR A 54 -3.46 17.54 -7.38
N THR A 55 -2.25 17.98 -7.72
CA THR A 55 -0.96 17.64 -7.07
C THR A 55 -0.89 18.02 -5.58
N THR A 56 -1.94 18.63 -5.04
CA THR A 56 -2.16 18.93 -3.63
C THR A 56 -3.48 18.27 -3.23
N GLU A 57 -3.49 17.63 -2.06
CA GLU A 57 -4.50 16.74 -1.47
C GLU A 57 -5.94 17.32 -1.30
N ASN A 58 -6.32 18.31 -2.09
CA ASN A 58 -7.65 18.87 -2.16
C ASN A 58 -8.36 18.31 -3.39
N ILE A 59 -9.29 17.37 -3.18
CA ILE A 59 -10.22 16.92 -4.21
C ILE A 59 -11.07 18.14 -4.60
N THR A 60 -10.75 18.77 -5.73
CA THR A 60 -11.63 19.78 -6.31
C THR A 60 -12.71 19.04 -7.09
N GLU A 61 -13.92 19.01 -6.53
CA GLU A 61 -15.12 18.48 -7.19
C GLU A 61 -15.47 19.38 -8.38
N SER A 62 -14.84 19.11 -9.52
CA SER A 62 -15.21 19.72 -10.78
C SER A 62 -16.31 18.89 -11.41
N SER A 63 -17.26 19.55 -12.08
CA SER A 63 -18.34 18.88 -12.81
C SER A 63 -17.91 18.73 -14.26
N LYS A 64 -17.79 17.50 -14.75
CA LYS A 64 -17.38 17.23 -16.15
C LYS A 64 -18.51 16.53 -16.90
N LYS A 65 -18.78 17.00 -18.11
CA LYS A 65 -19.68 16.34 -19.05
C LYS A 65 -18.86 15.35 -19.87
N TYR A 66 -19.40 14.15 -20.06
CA TYR A 66 -18.80 13.09 -20.87
C TYR A 66 -19.71 12.81 -22.06
N ASP A 67 -19.13 12.53 -23.23
CA ASP A 67 -19.88 12.26 -24.45
C ASP A 67 -20.32 10.79 -24.53
N SER A 68 -19.57 9.87 -23.90
CA SER A 68 -19.90 8.45 -23.79
C SER A 68 -19.71 7.90 -22.38
N VAL A 69 -20.48 6.86 -22.02
CA VAL A 69 -20.28 6.06 -20.79
C VAL A 69 -18.85 5.51 -20.76
N TYR A 70 -18.30 5.17 -21.93
CA TYR A 70 -16.94 4.67 -22.06
C TYR A 70 -15.91 5.70 -21.61
N ASP A 71 -16.09 6.97 -21.98
CA ASP A 71 -15.15 8.04 -21.63
C ASP A 71 -15.16 8.32 -20.13
N LEU A 72 -16.33 8.26 -19.48
CA LEU A 72 -16.45 8.33 -18.03
C LEU A 72 -15.69 7.19 -17.35
N LEU A 73 -15.90 5.95 -17.82
CA LEU A 73 -15.23 4.77 -17.28
C LEU A 73 -13.71 4.83 -17.48
N ASP A 74 -13.25 5.31 -18.64
CA ASP A 74 -11.84 5.40 -18.97
C ASP A 74 -11.10 6.49 -18.17
N ASP A 75 -11.74 7.64 -17.95
CA ASP A 75 -11.16 8.73 -17.16
C ASP A 75 -11.01 8.30 -15.69
N ARG A 76 -12.09 7.75 -15.09
CA ARG A 76 -12.06 7.23 -13.71
C ARG A 76 -11.06 6.09 -13.55
N ARG A 77 -10.95 5.22 -14.55
CA ARG A 77 -9.94 4.16 -14.61
C ARG A 77 -8.53 4.75 -14.60
N THR A 78 -8.25 5.73 -15.45
CA THR A 78 -6.93 6.38 -15.55
C THR A 78 -6.53 7.03 -14.25
N ILE A 79 -7.46 7.73 -13.59
CA ILE A 79 -7.26 8.33 -12.27
C ILE A 79 -6.91 7.26 -11.23
N PHE A 80 -7.71 6.20 -11.11
CA PHE A 80 -7.48 5.13 -10.15
C PHE A 80 -6.10 4.48 -10.33
N PHE A 81 -5.72 4.18 -11.58
CA PHE A 81 -4.42 3.57 -11.87
C PHE A 81 -3.24 4.52 -11.62
N LYS A 82 -3.39 5.83 -11.89
CA LYS A 82 -2.37 6.83 -11.54
C LYS A 82 -2.14 6.87 -10.03
N THR A 83 -3.20 6.94 -9.22
CA THR A 83 -3.10 6.94 -7.75
C THR A 83 -2.42 5.66 -7.24
N LYS A 84 -2.85 4.50 -7.74
CA LYS A 84 -2.25 3.21 -7.36
C LYS A 84 -0.79 3.11 -7.80
N TYR A 85 -0.44 3.66 -8.96
CA TYR A 85 0.93 3.68 -9.46
C TYR A 85 1.83 4.55 -8.60
N GLU A 86 1.40 5.75 -8.20
CA GLU A 86 2.18 6.61 -7.30
C GLU A 86 2.42 5.96 -5.94
N ALA A 87 1.41 5.31 -5.35
CA ALA A 87 1.59 4.54 -4.12
C ALA A 87 2.60 3.40 -4.31
N ASN A 88 2.54 2.70 -5.45
CA ASN A 88 3.47 1.61 -5.77
C ASN A 88 4.89 2.10 -6.07
N LYS A 89 5.05 3.31 -6.61
CA LYS A 89 6.34 3.90 -6.95
C LYS A 89 7.26 4.02 -5.74
N ILE A 90 6.71 4.34 -4.57
CA ILE A 90 7.44 4.39 -3.30
C ILE A 90 8.11 3.03 -3.01
N TYR A 91 7.35 1.93 -3.13
CA TYR A 91 7.87 0.59 -2.91
C TYR A 91 8.89 0.17 -3.98
N VAL A 92 8.69 0.58 -5.23
CA VAL A 92 9.65 0.32 -6.32
C VAL A 92 10.98 1.06 -6.08
N GLU A 93 10.93 2.30 -5.60
CA GLU A 93 12.12 3.07 -5.26
C GLU A 93 12.87 2.45 -4.07
N GLU A 94 12.16 2.01 -3.03
CA GLU A 94 12.74 1.30 -1.89
C GLU A 94 13.39 -0.03 -2.32
N ALA A 95 12.67 -0.83 -3.13
CA ALA A 95 13.20 -2.06 -3.70
C ALA A 95 14.45 -1.81 -4.57
N ARG A 96 14.47 -0.70 -5.34
CA ARG A 96 15.64 -0.30 -6.13
C ARG A 96 16.83 0.07 -5.25
N LYS A 97 16.61 0.76 -4.12
CA LYS A 97 17.68 1.06 -3.15
C LYS A 97 18.27 -0.23 -2.57
N ARG A 98 17.42 -1.14 -2.09
CA ARG A 98 17.85 -2.46 -1.58
C ARG A 98 18.59 -3.28 -2.63
N HIS A 99 18.11 -3.27 -3.87
CA HIS A 99 18.78 -3.97 -4.97
C HIS A 99 20.20 -3.44 -5.23
N LYS A 100 20.40 -2.11 -5.20
CA LYS A 100 21.74 -1.50 -5.34
C LYS A 100 22.68 -1.91 -4.21
N ILE A 101 22.18 -1.96 -2.97
CA ILE A 101 22.96 -2.43 -1.81
C ILE A 101 23.37 -3.89 -2.01
N GLY A 102 22.43 -4.75 -2.40
CA GLY A 102 22.71 -6.16 -2.70
C GLY A 102 23.73 -6.36 -3.82
N LEU A 103 23.66 -5.58 -4.90
CA LEU A 103 24.66 -5.61 -5.97
C LEU A 103 26.04 -5.17 -5.48
N LYS A 104 26.12 -4.13 -4.65
CA LYS A 104 27.37 -3.67 -4.05
C LYS A 104 27.97 -4.74 -3.15
N LEU A 105 27.14 -5.43 -2.36
CA LEU A 105 27.55 -6.57 -1.53
C LEU A 105 28.10 -7.72 -2.40
N LEU A 106 27.36 -8.13 -3.44
CA LEU A 106 27.80 -9.18 -4.37
C LEU A 106 29.13 -8.83 -5.07
N SER A 107 29.30 -7.58 -5.49
CA SER A 107 30.56 -7.12 -6.09
C SER A 107 31.72 -7.13 -5.07
N SER A 108 31.43 -6.84 -3.79
CA SER A 108 32.42 -6.87 -2.70
C SER A 108 32.80 -8.30 -2.32
N ILE A 109 31.86 -9.24 -2.39
CA ILE A 109 32.12 -10.68 -2.24
C ILE A 109 33.01 -11.19 -3.36
N LYS A 110 32.67 -10.88 -4.62
CA LYS A 110 33.49 -11.29 -5.78
C LYS A 110 34.92 -10.74 -5.74
N SER A 111 35.10 -9.56 -5.16
CA SER A 111 36.42 -8.91 -5.03
C SER A 111 37.14 -9.20 -3.72
N GLY A 112 36.59 -10.05 -2.84
CA GLY A 112 37.24 -10.48 -1.59
C GLY A 112 37.40 -9.39 -0.53
N LYS A 113 36.63 -8.30 -0.59
CA LYS A 113 36.76 -7.15 0.34
C LYS A 113 36.00 -7.39 1.64
N ILE A 114 36.60 -8.15 2.55
CA ILE A 114 35.99 -8.57 3.82
C ILE A 114 35.57 -7.37 4.70
N ASP A 115 36.35 -6.30 4.76
CA ASP A 115 36.04 -5.12 5.58
C ASP A 115 34.83 -4.31 5.08
N ALA A 116 34.60 -4.32 3.76
CA ALA A 116 33.43 -3.70 3.17
C ALA A 116 32.17 -4.54 3.43
N ILE A 117 32.30 -5.86 3.32
CA ILE A 117 31.22 -6.82 3.60
C ILE A 117 30.80 -6.73 5.06
N ARG A 118 31.77 -6.71 5.99
CA ARG A 118 31.50 -6.64 7.43
C ARG A 118 30.75 -5.36 7.80
N ARG A 119 31.11 -4.21 7.23
CA ARG A 119 30.41 -2.94 7.47
C ARG A 119 28.95 -2.99 6.98
N ILE A 120 28.72 -3.48 5.76
CA ILE A 120 27.37 -3.62 5.20
C ILE A 120 26.53 -4.58 6.06
N LEU A 121 27.12 -5.72 6.48
CA LEU A 121 26.42 -6.68 7.34
C LEU A 121 26.12 -6.12 8.72
N ILE A 122 27.01 -5.31 9.31
CA ILE A 122 26.73 -4.65 10.59
C ILE A 122 25.59 -3.63 10.42
N GLU A 123 25.57 -2.86 9.34
CA GLU A 123 24.52 -1.87 9.09
C GLU A 123 23.14 -2.52 8.86
N GLU A 124 23.09 -3.63 8.12
CA GLU A 124 21.84 -4.38 7.89
C GLU A 124 21.42 -5.24 9.10
N ASN A 125 22.39 -5.70 9.90
CA ASN A 125 22.13 -6.48 11.12
C ASN A 125 22.14 -5.62 12.40
N LYS A 126 22.15 -4.28 12.29
CA LYS A 126 21.88 -3.41 13.43
C LYS A 126 20.45 -3.69 13.87
N GLY A 127 20.31 -4.61 14.82
CA GLY A 127 19.14 -4.66 15.69
C GLY A 127 19.09 -3.39 16.53
N VAL A 128 18.02 -3.24 17.30
CA VAL A 128 17.87 -2.13 18.25
C VAL A 128 18.89 -2.34 19.39
N GLU A 129 20.08 -1.76 19.27
CA GLU A 129 21.04 -1.68 20.38
C GLU A 129 20.79 -0.38 21.15
N GLY A 130 19.88 -0.46 22.11
CA GLY A 130 19.67 0.60 23.09
C GLY A 130 19.37 0.01 24.46
N SER A 131 20.01 0.53 25.52
CA SER A 131 19.47 0.39 26.87
C SER A 131 18.25 1.31 26.96
N SER A 132 17.12 0.84 26.43
CA SER A 132 15.88 1.61 26.42
C SER A 132 15.44 1.91 27.86
N VAL A 133 15.22 3.19 28.17
CA VAL A 133 14.73 3.64 29.48
C VAL A 133 13.26 3.25 29.68
N SER A 134 12.50 3.08 28.58
CA SER A 134 11.10 2.69 28.61
C SER A 134 10.83 1.49 27.71
N ARG A 135 10.42 0.38 28.33
CA ARG A 135 9.96 -0.85 27.66
C ARG A 135 8.46 -0.98 27.85
N THR A 136 7.72 -0.86 26.76
CA THR A 136 6.26 -1.07 26.76
C THR A 136 5.92 -2.40 26.11
N ILE A 137 5.15 -3.22 26.80
CA ILE A 137 4.61 -4.47 26.26
C ILE A 137 3.16 -4.23 25.88
N CYS A 138 2.84 -4.35 24.60
CA CYS A 138 1.48 -4.25 24.09
C CYS A 138 0.92 -5.66 23.92
N LEU A 139 0.06 -6.06 24.87
CA LEU A 139 -0.63 -7.34 24.81
C LEU A 139 -1.92 -7.19 23.99
N MET A 140 -2.08 -8.00 22.95
CA MET A 140 -3.21 -7.92 22.02
C MET A 140 -3.93 -9.27 21.91
N ASP A 141 -5.25 -9.21 21.83
CA ASP A 141 -6.06 -10.36 21.42
C ASP A 141 -6.01 -10.50 19.88
N ALA A 142 -5.66 -11.68 19.38
CA ALA A 142 -5.72 -12.01 17.95
C ALA A 142 -6.64 -13.20 17.67
N THR A 143 -7.83 -13.16 18.26
CA THR A 143 -8.97 -13.94 17.78
C THR A 143 -9.35 -13.53 16.34
N GLY A 144 -9.94 -14.45 15.57
CA GLY A 144 -10.25 -14.22 14.14
C GLY A 144 -11.18 -13.02 13.87
N SER A 145 -12.01 -12.65 14.84
CA SER A 145 -12.86 -11.45 14.82
C SER A 145 -12.07 -10.14 14.81
N MET A 146 -10.80 -10.14 15.23
CA MET A 146 -9.94 -8.96 15.33
C MET A 146 -9.12 -8.69 14.07
N SER A 147 -9.29 -9.48 13.00
CA SER A 147 -8.50 -9.39 11.77
C SER A 147 -8.46 -7.98 11.15
N HIS A 148 -9.61 -7.29 11.09
CA HIS A 148 -9.68 -5.92 10.58
C HIS A 148 -9.04 -4.89 11.52
N LEU A 149 -9.03 -5.15 12.83
CA LEU A 149 -8.45 -4.25 13.82
C LEU A 149 -6.92 -4.39 13.85
N LEU A 150 -6.39 -5.61 13.74
CA LEU A 150 -4.93 -5.86 13.74
C LEU A 150 -4.21 -5.09 12.63
N GLN A 151 -4.79 -5.05 11.43
CA GLN A 151 -4.21 -4.29 10.31
C GLN A 151 -4.22 -2.78 10.57
N LYS A 152 -5.29 -2.26 11.19
CA LYS A 152 -5.38 -0.85 11.58
C LYS A 152 -4.39 -0.53 12.70
N SER A 153 -4.31 -1.37 13.73
CA SER A 153 -3.37 -1.24 14.84
C SER A 153 -1.93 -1.22 14.37
N LYS A 154 -1.57 -2.06 13.38
CA LYS A 154 -0.24 -2.05 12.75
C LYS A 154 0.07 -0.70 12.10
N ASN A 155 -0.86 -0.16 11.31
CA ASN A 155 -0.68 1.13 10.67
C ASN A 155 -0.57 2.27 11.69
N THR A 156 -1.39 2.24 12.75
CA THR A 156 -1.32 3.22 13.84
C THR A 156 0.00 3.14 14.59
N ALA A 157 0.52 1.94 14.85
CA ALA A 157 1.82 1.75 15.47
C ALA A 157 2.94 2.40 14.64
N ASP A 158 2.95 2.21 13.31
CA ASP A 158 3.93 2.85 12.41
C ASP A 158 3.84 4.39 12.47
N ILE A 159 2.63 4.94 12.44
CA ILE A 159 2.41 6.39 12.59
C ILE A 159 2.93 6.88 13.95
N MET A 160 2.64 6.14 15.03
CA MET A 160 3.08 6.48 16.38
C MET A 160 4.61 6.46 16.49
N PHE A 161 5.29 5.45 15.93
CA PHE A 161 6.76 5.39 15.90
C PHE A 161 7.36 6.59 15.17
N LYS A 162 6.81 6.95 14.01
CA LYS A 162 7.24 8.13 13.25
C LYS A 162 7.08 9.41 14.07
N ARG A 163 5.92 9.61 14.69
CA ARG A 163 5.64 10.79 15.53
C ARG A 163 6.56 10.84 16.75
N ALA A 164 6.75 9.72 17.43
CA ALA A 164 7.64 9.63 18.58
C ALA A 164 9.09 9.97 18.18
N SER A 165 9.58 9.45 17.05
CA SER A 165 10.92 9.78 16.54
C SER A 165 11.06 11.28 16.22
N THR A 166 10.05 11.91 15.60
CA THR A 166 10.06 13.35 15.35
C THR A 166 10.18 14.16 16.66
N ILE A 167 9.38 13.83 17.67
CA ILE A 167 9.39 14.52 18.97
C ILE A 167 10.73 14.32 19.69
N LEU A 168 11.29 13.11 19.65
CA LEU A 168 12.60 12.83 20.28
C LEU A 168 13.72 13.63 19.62
N ASN A 169 13.72 13.69 18.28
CA ASN A 169 14.67 14.49 17.52
C ASN A 169 14.55 15.99 17.84
N GLU A 170 13.32 16.51 17.96
CA GLU A 170 13.07 17.92 18.33
C GLU A 170 13.62 18.27 19.72
N ASN A 171 13.66 17.29 20.64
CA ASN A 171 14.17 17.47 21.99
C ASN A 171 15.66 17.10 22.15
N ASN A 172 16.38 16.80 21.06
CA ASN A 172 17.75 16.27 21.06
C ASN A 172 17.94 15.01 21.94
N ILE A 173 16.89 14.19 22.05
CA ILE A 173 16.92 12.92 22.77
C ILE A 173 17.12 11.81 21.74
N ASP A 174 18.00 10.85 22.06
CA ASP A 174 18.31 9.74 21.17
C ASP A 174 17.05 8.92 20.81
N SER A 175 16.92 8.55 19.54
CA SER A 175 15.72 7.89 19.01
C SER A 175 15.51 6.49 19.58
N ASP A 176 16.56 5.90 20.14
CA ASP A 176 16.61 4.52 20.59
C ASP A 176 16.20 4.36 22.06
N LEU A 177 15.67 5.41 22.69
CA LEU A 177 15.28 5.39 24.11
C LEU A 177 14.02 4.58 24.43
N PHE A 178 13.14 4.31 23.45
CA PHE A 178 11.88 3.62 23.69
C PHE A 178 11.75 2.33 22.88
N GLN A 179 11.35 1.26 23.56
CA GLN A 179 11.11 -0.04 22.96
C GLN A 179 9.65 -0.44 23.16
N ILE A 180 9.01 -0.92 22.09
CA ILE A 180 7.66 -1.49 22.16
C ILE A 180 7.72 -2.91 21.62
N GLN A 181 7.25 -3.85 22.43
CA GLN A 181 7.12 -5.25 22.04
C GLN A 181 5.64 -5.61 21.95
N PHE A 182 5.24 -6.19 20.82
CA PHE A 182 3.89 -6.68 20.63
C PHE A 182 3.83 -8.14 21.03
N VAL A 183 2.90 -8.46 21.92
CA VAL A 183 2.63 -9.82 22.37
C VAL A 183 1.19 -10.14 22.05
N VAL A 184 0.99 -11.22 21.31
CA VAL A 184 -0.30 -11.59 20.74
C VAL A 184 -0.77 -12.90 21.36
N TYR A 185 -2.00 -12.89 21.86
CA TYR A 185 -2.70 -14.08 22.33
C TYR A 185 -3.32 -14.81 21.13
N ARG A 186 -2.96 -16.09 20.92
CA ARG A 186 -3.41 -16.85 19.74
C ARG A 186 -4.62 -17.74 19.98
N ASN A 187 -4.64 -18.52 21.05
CA ASN A 187 -5.61 -19.60 21.22
C ASN A 187 -5.76 -20.07 22.67
N TYR A 188 -7.00 -20.25 23.12
CA TYR A 188 -7.37 -20.81 24.43
C TYR A 188 -6.95 -22.28 24.61
N CYS A 189 -6.75 -23.01 23.52
CA CYS A 189 -6.39 -24.44 23.56
C CYS A 189 -4.88 -24.72 23.50
N CYS A 190 -4.02 -23.70 23.60
CA CYS A 190 -2.57 -23.89 23.65
C CYS A 190 -2.09 -24.15 25.08
N ARG A 191 -1.00 -24.91 25.22
CA ARG A 191 -0.27 -25.06 26.49
C ARG A 191 0.30 -23.71 26.92
N GLU A 192 0.39 -23.47 28.23
CA GLU A 192 0.77 -22.18 28.85
C GLU A 192 2.03 -21.55 28.23
N ASP A 193 3.00 -22.38 27.82
CA ASP A 193 4.26 -21.99 27.19
C ASP A 193 4.13 -21.44 25.75
N LYS A 194 2.99 -21.63 25.08
CA LYS A 194 2.76 -21.24 23.68
C LYS A 194 1.53 -20.36 23.48
N ILE A 195 0.92 -19.91 24.57
CA ILE A 195 -0.26 -19.05 24.54
C ILE A 195 0.09 -17.68 23.93
N LEU A 196 1.26 -17.15 24.28
CA LEU A 196 1.72 -15.83 23.87
C LEU A 196 2.78 -15.97 22.77
N GLN A 197 2.59 -15.23 21.69
CA GLN A 197 3.61 -15.04 20.67
C GLN A 197 4.07 -13.59 20.70
N HIS A 198 5.38 -13.35 20.73
CA HIS A 198 5.94 -12.01 20.75
C HIS A 198 6.63 -11.67 19.42
N SER A 199 6.70 -10.38 19.11
CA SER A 199 7.58 -9.87 18.06
C SER A 199 9.05 -10.05 18.46
N PRO A 200 9.97 -10.24 17.47
CA PRO A 200 11.40 -10.13 17.70
C PRO A 200 11.79 -8.80 18.36
#